data_AF-A0A7X8Q1H5-F1
#
_entry.id   AF-A0A7X8Q1H5-F1
#
_cell.length_a   1.000
_cell.length_b   1.000
_cell.length_c   1.000
_cell.angle_alpha   90.00
_cell.angle_beta   90.00
_cell.angle_gamma   90.00
#
_symmetry.space_group_name_H-M   'P 1'
#
loop_
_entity.id
_entity.type
_entity.pdbx_description
1 polymer ?
#
loop_
_entity_poly.entity_id
_entity_poly.type
_entity_poly.pdbx_seq_one_letter_code
_entity_poly.pdbx_strand_id
1 'polypeptide(L)'
;MARIDGREAVRENLLAVAKSVVQAIYKAPTVTGRLKIQTEIITDEDLVPIIEMLGAMAKINQFVYWDYMTLKENYDRGNPPVLVLAGVDASVSELAWDCGACGFKTCEEFNLYTRENKGMGLIAGGPSCNWKILDA
;
A
#
# COMPACT_ATOMS: atom_id res chain seq x y z
N MET A 1 28.15 -4.91 32.74
CA MET A 1 27.54 -3.72 32.10
C MET A 1 26.72 -4.23 30.93
N ALA A 2 25.39 -4.02 30.93
CA ALA A 2 24.57 -4.44 29.79
C ALA A 2 24.93 -3.55 28.59
N ARG A 3 25.55 -4.13 27.57
CA ARG A 3 25.84 -3.48 26.29
C ARG A 3 24.78 -3.95 25.32
N ILE A 4 23.99 -3.03 24.80
CA ILE A 4 22.99 -3.30 23.76
C ILE A 4 23.64 -3.01 22.41
N ASP A 5 23.48 -3.90 21.43
CA ASP A 5 23.93 -3.65 20.08
C ASP A 5 23.07 -2.56 19.42
N GLY A 6 23.71 -1.61 18.74
CA GLY A 6 22.99 -0.49 18.12
C GLY A 6 22.00 -0.93 17.05
N ARG A 7 22.26 -2.05 16.34
CA ARG A 7 21.34 -2.58 15.33
C ARG A 7 20.12 -3.21 15.97
N GLU A 8 20.30 -3.90 17.10
CA GLU A 8 19.17 -4.43 17.89
C GLU A 8 18.29 -3.30 18.43
N ALA A 9 18.90 -2.25 19.00
CA ALA A 9 18.17 -1.09 19.53
C ALA A 9 17.40 -0.31 18.44
N VAL A 10 17.92 -0.23 17.21
CA VAL A 10 17.22 0.39 16.08
C VAL A 10 16.06 -0.49 15.61
N ARG A 11 16.25 -1.82 15.54
CA ARG A 11 15.20 -2.75 15.12
C ARG A 11 13.98 -2.71 16.04
N GLU A 12 14.19 -2.65 17.36
CA GLU A 12 13.09 -2.49 18.33
C GLU A 12 12.26 -1.23 18.07
N ASN A 13 12.93 -0.11 17.74
CA ASN A 13 12.27 1.16 17.50
C ASN A 13 11.61 1.27 16.12
N LEU A 14 12.03 0.48 15.13
CA LEU A 14 11.42 0.51 13.79
C LEU A 14 9.93 0.19 13.82
N LEU A 15 9.49 -0.73 14.68
CA LEU A 15 8.06 -1.04 14.82
C LEU A 15 7.27 0.14 15.42
N ALA A 16 7.86 0.88 16.36
CA ALA A 16 7.24 2.08 16.92
C ALA A 16 7.13 3.20 15.87
N VAL A 17 8.15 3.35 15.02
CA VAL A 17 8.12 4.28 13.88
C VAL A 17 7.04 3.88 12.88
N ALA A 18 6.96 2.59 12.51
CA ALA A 18 5.92 2.08 11.61
C ALA A 18 4.50 2.35 12.13
N LYS A 19 4.26 2.15 13.44
CA LYS A 19 2.98 2.50 14.08
C LYS A 19 2.69 4.00 14.01
N SER A 20 3.71 4.84 14.14
CA SER A 20 3.57 6.30 14.01
C SER A 20 3.22 6.71 12.57
N VAL A 21 3.79 6.04 11.58
CA VAL A 21 3.42 6.22 10.16
C VAL A 21 1.95 5.83 9.93
N VAL A 22 1.53 4.66 10.42
CA VAL A 22 0.12 4.22 10.33
C VAL A 22 -0.81 5.22 11.02
N GLN A 23 -0.43 5.73 12.19
CA GLN A 23 -1.19 6.78 12.87
C GLN A 23 -1.31 8.04 12.01
N ALA A 24 -0.24 8.48 11.36
CA ALA A 24 -0.27 9.64 10.47
C ALA A 24 -1.21 9.41 9.28
N ILE A 25 -1.16 8.22 8.67
CA ILE A 25 -2.05 7.83 7.56
C ILE A 25 -3.53 7.94 7.97
N TYR A 26 -3.94 7.36 9.11
CA TYR A 26 -5.34 7.43 9.55
C TYR A 26 -5.79 8.81 10.05
N LYS A 27 -4.85 9.72 10.31
CA LYS A 27 -5.16 11.08 10.80
C LYS A 27 -4.99 12.15 9.74
N ALA A 28 -4.49 11.80 8.56
CA ALA A 28 -4.46 12.70 7.42
C ALA A 28 -5.89 13.15 7.06
N PRO A 29 -6.13 14.45 6.89
CA PRO A 29 -7.44 14.93 6.44
C PRO A 29 -7.70 14.48 5.01
N THR A 30 -8.95 14.09 4.74
CA THR A 30 -9.42 13.69 3.40
C THR A 30 -10.53 14.63 2.96
N VAL A 31 -10.58 14.95 1.66
CA VAL A 31 -11.58 15.84 1.05
C VAL A 31 -12.97 15.21 1.15
N THR A 32 -13.08 13.91 0.89
CA THR A 32 -14.38 13.23 0.91
C THR A 32 -14.83 12.80 2.30
N GLY A 33 -13.89 12.61 3.24
CA GLY A 33 -14.16 12.06 4.57
C GLY A 33 -14.69 10.60 4.54
N ARG A 34 -14.65 9.93 3.38
CA ARG A 34 -15.23 8.59 3.17
C ARG A 34 -14.21 7.56 2.72
N LEU A 35 -12.93 7.92 2.68
CA LEU A 35 -11.88 6.99 2.29
C LEU A 35 -11.74 5.86 3.32
N LYS A 36 -11.86 4.62 2.86
CA LYS A 36 -11.62 3.42 3.67
C LYS A 36 -10.18 2.98 3.47
N ILE A 37 -9.29 3.57 4.25
CA ILE A 37 -7.88 3.22 4.26
C ILE A 37 -7.70 1.86 4.95
N GLN A 38 -6.85 1.04 4.37
CA GLN A 38 -6.37 -0.21 4.94
C GLN A 38 -4.86 -0.12 5.08
N THR A 39 -4.33 -0.56 6.22
CA THR A 39 -2.90 -0.57 6.46
C THR A 39 -2.47 -1.87 7.11
N GLU A 40 -1.29 -2.35 6.77
CA GLU A 40 -0.70 -3.54 7.38
C GLU A 40 0.79 -3.29 7.63
N ILE A 41 1.30 -3.75 8.77
CA ILE A 41 2.73 -3.69 9.10
C ILE A 41 3.26 -5.12 8.99
N ILE A 42 4.23 -5.33 8.11
CA ILE A 42 4.84 -6.63 7.85
C ILE A 42 6.28 -6.63 8.33
N THR A 43 6.65 -7.65 9.10
CA THR A 43 8.00 -7.82 9.65
C THR A 43 8.46 -9.27 9.56
N ASP A 44 9.75 -9.48 9.79
CA ASP A 44 10.35 -10.80 10.01
C ASP A 44 10.00 -11.82 8.91
N GLU A 45 9.51 -13.01 9.29
CA GLU A 45 9.26 -14.11 8.37
C GLU A 45 8.16 -13.83 7.33
N ASP A 46 7.22 -12.93 7.63
CA ASP A 46 6.15 -12.54 6.70
C ASP A 46 6.69 -11.72 5.50
N LEU A 47 7.94 -11.27 5.55
CA LEU A 47 8.62 -10.68 4.40
C LEU A 47 9.02 -11.73 3.36
N VAL A 48 9.22 -12.99 3.75
CA VAL A 48 9.75 -14.03 2.86
C VAL A 48 8.83 -14.29 1.68
N PRO A 49 7.51 -14.50 1.85
CA PRO A 49 6.61 -14.71 0.71
C PRO A 49 6.58 -13.52 -0.26
N ILE A 50 6.72 -12.29 0.25
CA ILE A 50 6.78 -11.08 -0.57
C ILE A 50 8.08 -11.07 -1.39
N ILE A 51 9.22 -11.34 -0.76
CA ILE A 51 10.53 -11.41 -1.42
C ILE A 51 10.51 -12.48 -2.52
N GLU A 52 9.93 -13.65 -2.26
CA GLU A 52 9.81 -14.74 -3.24
C GLU A 52 8.94 -14.34 -4.43
N MET A 53 7.79 -13.73 -4.18
CA MET A 53 6.88 -13.23 -5.22
C MET A 53 7.55 -12.15 -6.07
N LEU A 54 8.20 -11.16 -5.44
CA LEU A 54 8.95 -10.13 -6.15
C LEU A 54 10.11 -10.74 -6.95
N GLY A 55 10.77 -11.78 -6.44
CA GLY A 55 11.83 -12.50 -7.15
C GLY A 55 11.34 -13.21 -8.41
N ALA A 56 10.11 -13.75 -8.39
CA ALA A 56 9.48 -14.29 -9.60
C ALA A 56 9.18 -13.17 -10.63
N MET A 57 8.62 -12.04 -10.18
CA MET A 57 8.29 -10.90 -11.04
C MET A 57 9.52 -10.16 -11.58
N ALA A 58 10.60 -10.11 -10.81
CA ALA A 58 11.86 -9.45 -11.16
C ALA A 58 12.49 -10.02 -12.45
N LYS A 59 12.16 -11.26 -12.83
CA LYS A 59 12.62 -11.91 -14.06
C LYS A 59 12.05 -11.26 -15.33
N ILE A 60 10.90 -10.59 -15.21
CA ILE A 60 10.14 -10.04 -16.33
C ILE A 60 9.89 -8.54 -16.21
N ASN A 61 10.18 -7.92 -15.06
CA ASN A 61 9.98 -6.50 -14.81
C ASN A 61 11.19 -5.89 -14.08
N GLN A 62 11.92 -5.02 -14.77
CA GLN A 62 13.11 -4.36 -14.23
C GLN A 62 12.82 -3.41 -13.06
N PHE A 63 11.63 -2.82 -12.99
CA PHE A 63 11.26 -1.98 -11.84
C PHE A 63 11.14 -2.82 -10.57
N VAL A 64 10.47 -3.97 -10.68
CA VAL A 64 10.30 -4.91 -9.56
C VAL A 64 11.62 -5.57 -9.14
N TYR A 65 12.58 -5.70 -10.06
CA TYR A 65 13.92 -6.22 -9.76
C TYR A 65 14.63 -5.42 -8.66
N TRP A 66 14.52 -4.10 -8.67
CA TRP A 66 15.18 -3.26 -7.66
C TRP A 66 14.56 -3.41 -6.27
N ASP A 67 13.23 -3.49 -6.20
CA ASP A 67 12.52 -3.74 -4.94
C ASP A 67 12.89 -5.11 -4.38
N TYR A 68 12.88 -6.14 -5.22
CA TYR A 68 13.31 -7.50 -4.86
C TYR A 68 14.73 -7.52 -4.29
N MET A 69 15.71 -6.95 -5.02
CA MET A 69 17.10 -6.93 -4.60
C MET A 69 17.27 -6.21 -3.26
N THR A 70 16.61 -5.06 -3.09
CA THR A 70 16.68 -4.28 -1.85
C THR A 70 16.16 -5.07 -0.66
N LEU A 71 14.98 -5.70 -0.79
CA LEU A 71 14.39 -6.46 0.31
C LEU A 71 15.18 -7.73 0.60
N LYS A 72 15.57 -8.48 -0.44
CA LYS A 72 16.32 -9.72 -0.29
C LYS A 72 17.68 -9.49 0.35
N GLU A 73 18.47 -8.54 -0.15
CA GLU A 73 19.81 -8.31 0.39
C GLU A 73 19.79 -7.84 1.85
N ASN A 74 18.82 -7.00 2.23
CA ASN A 74 18.68 -6.56 3.62
C ASN A 74 18.24 -7.71 4.53
N TYR A 75 17.31 -8.54 4.07
CA TYR A 75 16.87 -9.74 4.77
C TYR A 75 18.03 -10.73 4.99
N ASP A 76 18.76 -11.08 3.92
CA ASP A 76 19.88 -12.03 3.96
C ASP A 76 21.05 -11.55 4.85
N ARG A 77 21.22 -10.23 4.99
CA ARG A 77 22.22 -9.61 5.88
C ARG A 77 21.80 -9.58 7.36
N GLY A 78 20.63 -10.13 7.70
CA GLY A 78 20.08 -10.10 9.06
C GLY A 78 19.57 -8.72 9.48
N ASN A 79 19.27 -7.85 8.51
CA ASN A 79 18.70 -6.52 8.74
C ASN A 79 17.36 -6.38 8.01
N PRO A 80 16.35 -7.21 8.30
CA PRO A 80 15.08 -7.18 7.60
C PRO A 80 14.38 -5.82 7.83
N PRO A 81 13.91 -5.16 6.76
CA PRO A 81 13.16 -3.91 6.90
C PRO A 81 11.76 -4.16 7.50
N VAL A 82 11.14 -3.13 8.04
CA VAL A 82 9.70 -3.14 8.38
C VAL A 82 8.94 -2.52 7.21
N LEU A 83 7.96 -3.24 6.66
CA LEU A 83 7.11 -2.72 5.60
C LEU A 83 5.80 -2.19 6.20
N VAL A 84 5.40 -1.00 5.77
CA VAL A 84 4.07 -0.46 6.01
C VAL A 84 3.35 -0.45 4.68
N LEU A 85 2.38 -1.35 4.54
CA LEU A 85 1.49 -1.37 3.39
C LEU A 85 0.31 -0.43 3.68
N ALA A 86 -0.05 0.38 2.70
CA ALA A 86 -1.23 1.24 2.74
C ALA A 86 -1.99 1.09 1.41
N GLY A 87 -3.30 0.94 1.49
CA GLY A 87 -4.15 0.73 0.34
C GLY A 87 -5.55 1.26 0.55
N VAL A 88 -6.23 1.52 -0.56
CA VAL A 88 -7.61 1.99 -0.58
C VAL A 88 -8.38 1.24 -1.66
N ASP A 89 -9.66 0.97 -1.42
CA ASP A 89 -10.55 0.53 -2.49
C ASP A 89 -11.21 1.75 -3.15
N ALA A 90 -10.62 2.17 -4.28
CA ALA A 90 -11.17 3.22 -5.13
C ALA A 90 -12.09 2.68 -6.24
N SER A 91 -12.33 1.37 -6.32
CA SER A 91 -13.20 0.75 -7.33
C SER A 91 -14.70 0.87 -7.02
N VAL A 92 -15.04 1.44 -5.85
CA VAL A 92 -16.42 1.74 -5.43
C VAL A 92 -16.49 3.19 -4.96
N SER A 93 -17.52 3.91 -5.41
CA SER A 93 -17.85 5.27 -5.01
C SER A 93 -19.17 5.30 -4.24
N GLU A 94 -19.08 5.61 -2.95
CA GLU A 94 -20.21 5.86 -2.04
C GLU A 94 -20.52 7.36 -1.91
N LEU A 95 -19.90 8.23 -2.72
CA LEU A 95 -20.02 9.69 -2.59
C LEU A 95 -21.39 10.21 -3.02
N ALA A 96 -21.99 9.59 -4.06
CA ALA A 96 -23.24 10.02 -4.68
C ALA A 96 -23.24 11.48 -5.16
N TRP A 97 -22.07 11.99 -5.58
CA TRP A 97 -21.92 13.36 -6.10
C TRP A 97 -22.21 13.49 -7.59
N ASP A 98 -22.22 12.37 -8.32
CA ASP A 98 -22.48 12.29 -9.77
C ASP A 98 -21.71 13.34 -10.59
N CYS A 99 -20.44 13.54 -10.20
CA CYS A 99 -19.59 14.63 -10.69
C CYS A 99 -19.00 14.40 -12.09
N GLY A 100 -19.11 13.21 -12.68
CA GLY A 100 -18.53 12.91 -13.98
C GLY A 100 -17.01 12.74 -14.02
N ALA A 101 -16.29 12.99 -12.93
CA ALA A 101 -14.81 13.10 -12.95
C ALA A 101 -14.11 11.80 -13.39
N CYS A 102 -14.66 10.63 -13.07
CA CYS A 102 -14.13 9.32 -13.48
C CYS A 102 -14.66 8.83 -14.84
N GLY A 103 -15.38 9.67 -15.59
CA GLY A 103 -15.91 9.36 -16.92
C GLY A 103 -17.32 8.74 -16.96
N PHE A 104 -17.94 8.50 -15.80
CA PHE A 104 -19.31 7.98 -15.69
C PHE A 104 -20.28 9.07 -15.25
N LYS A 105 -21.53 9.04 -15.73
CA LYS A 105 -22.50 10.09 -15.44
C LYS A 105 -22.93 10.08 -13.97
N THR A 106 -23.07 8.88 -13.38
CA THR A 106 -23.42 8.72 -11.97
C THR A 106 -22.47 7.76 -11.25
N CYS A 107 -22.40 7.88 -9.92
CA CYS A 107 -21.64 6.95 -9.08
C CYS A 107 -22.22 5.53 -9.16
N GLU A 108 -23.53 5.40 -9.36
CA GLU A 108 -24.20 4.11 -9.55
C GLU A 108 -23.74 3.43 -10.84
N GLU A 109 -23.69 4.15 -11.96
CA GLU A 109 -23.20 3.64 -13.24
C GLU A 109 -21.74 3.17 -13.12
N PHE A 110 -20.89 3.98 -12.49
CA PHE A 110 -19.52 3.60 -12.17
C PHE A 110 -19.46 2.31 -11.36
N ASN A 111 -20.22 2.22 -10.26
CA ASN A 111 -20.22 1.05 -9.37
C ASN A 111 -20.75 -0.22 -10.07
N LEU A 112 -21.69 -0.10 -11.00
CA LEU A 112 -22.16 -1.23 -11.80
C LEU A 112 -21.06 -1.69 -12.76
N TYR A 113 -20.41 -0.77 -13.46
CA TYR A 113 -19.32 -1.09 -14.38
C TYR A 113 -18.13 -1.74 -13.65
N THR A 114 -17.73 -1.21 -12.50
CA THR A 114 -16.57 -1.70 -11.76
C THR A 114 -16.75 -3.12 -11.21
N ARG A 115 -17.98 -3.59 -11.00
CA ARG A 115 -18.24 -4.98 -10.56
C ARG A 115 -17.68 -6.01 -11.53
N GLU A 116 -17.76 -5.73 -12.83
CA GLU A 116 -17.34 -6.64 -13.90
C GLU A 116 -15.96 -6.27 -14.47
N ASN A 117 -15.52 -5.03 -14.24
CA ASN A 117 -14.30 -4.47 -14.86
C ASN A 117 -13.28 -4.02 -13.81
N LYS A 118 -13.16 -4.73 -12.67
CA LYS A 118 -12.14 -4.41 -11.66
C LYS A 118 -10.74 -4.45 -12.27
N GLY A 119 -9.86 -3.61 -11.74
CA GLY A 119 -8.45 -3.62 -12.09
C GLY A 119 -7.57 -3.39 -10.87
N MET A 120 -6.30 -3.14 -11.11
CA MET A 120 -5.29 -2.90 -10.07
C MET A 120 -5.16 -1.41 -9.70
N GLY A 121 -6.15 -0.59 -10.08
CA GLY A 121 -6.22 0.83 -9.76
C GLY A 121 -5.58 1.74 -10.80
N LEU A 122 -5.40 3.01 -10.46
CA LEU A 122 -5.03 4.06 -11.42
C LEU A 122 -3.69 3.79 -12.15
N ILE A 123 -2.69 3.25 -11.44
CA ILE A 123 -1.34 3.04 -11.99
C ILE A 123 -1.27 1.77 -12.87
N ALA A 124 -2.01 0.73 -12.50
CA ALA A 124 -1.95 -0.59 -13.15
C ALA A 124 -3.19 -0.89 -14.03
N GLY A 125 -4.04 0.12 -14.24
CA GLY A 125 -5.25 0.03 -15.05
C GLY A 125 -6.47 -0.45 -14.26
N GLY A 126 -7.62 0.17 -14.57
CA GLY A 126 -8.91 -0.16 -13.97
C GLY A 126 -9.72 1.07 -13.56
N PRO A 127 -11.05 0.96 -13.49
CA PRO A 127 -11.92 2.05 -13.12
C PRO A 127 -11.69 2.43 -11.65
N SER A 128 -11.42 3.71 -11.41
CA SER A 128 -11.17 4.26 -10.07
C SER A 128 -11.96 5.56 -9.87
N CYS A 129 -12.51 5.78 -8.68
CA CYS A 129 -13.12 7.04 -8.32
C CYS A 129 -12.04 8.11 -8.11
N ASN A 130 -12.00 9.14 -8.96
CA ASN A 130 -10.95 10.16 -8.92
C ASN A 130 -10.88 10.92 -7.58
N TRP A 131 -12.01 11.14 -6.91
CA TRP A 131 -12.02 11.79 -5.60
C TRP A 131 -11.45 10.91 -4.50
N LYS A 132 -11.64 9.59 -4.56
CA LYS A 132 -11.02 8.66 -3.60
C LYS A 132 -9.54 8.46 -3.86
N ILE A 133 -9.11 8.55 -5.11
CA ILE A 133 -7.68 8.56 -5.45
C ILE A 133 -7.02 9.87 -4.98
N LEU A 134 -7.71 11.01 -5.08
CA LEU A 134 -7.17 12.27 -4.58
C LEU A 134 -6.96 12.25 -3.05
N ASP A 135 -7.80 11.53 -2.33
CA ASP A 135 -7.70 11.37 -0.88
C ASP A 135 -6.62 10.35 -0.43
N ALA A 136 -6.13 9.50 -1.35
CA ALA A 136 -5.26 8.35 -1.06
C ALA A 136 -3.77 8.69 -1.17
#